data_AF-A0A835LR62-F1
#
_entry.id   AF-A0A835LR62-F1
#
_cell.length_a   1.000
_cell.length_b   1.000
_cell.length_c   1.000
_cell.angle_alpha   90.00
_cell.angle_beta   90.00
_cell.angle_gamma   90.00
#
_symmetry.space_group_name_H-M   'P 1'
#
loop_
_entity.id
_entity.type
_entity.pdbx_description
1 polymer ?
#
loop_
_entity_poly.entity_id
_entity_poly.type
_entity_poly.pdbx_seq_one_letter_code
_entity_poly.pdbx_strand_id
1 'polypeptide(L)' 'MPLRCWVALKQALTLIFVETKKGADSLEYWLCSNGFPASTIYGDRSQQEREHALSSFKNGCQTPILVATDVAA' A
#
# COMPACT_ATOMS: atom_id res chain seq x y z
N MET A 1 -35.15 -4.71 14.48
CA MET A 1 -33.79 -4.34 14.92
C MET A 1 -32.84 -5.50 14.59
N PRO A 2 -32.06 -5.49 13.48
CA PRO A 2 -31.11 -6.55 13.23
C PRO A 2 -29.75 -6.20 13.87
N LEU A 3 -29.29 -7.07 14.78
CA LEU A 3 -27.90 -7.09 15.24
C LEU A 3 -27.00 -7.52 14.07
N ARG A 4 -26.44 -6.57 13.33
CA ARG A 4 -25.25 -6.85 12.51
C ARG A 4 -24.03 -6.63 13.40
N CYS A 5 -23.37 -7.75 13.68
CA CYS A 5 -22.02 -7.84 14.18
C CYS A 5 -21.11 -6.89 13.38
N TRP A 6 -20.67 -5.79 14.00
CA TRP A 6 -19.58 -4.98 13.49
C TRP A 6 -18.29 -5.56 14.04
N VAL A 7 -17.83 -6.68 13.47
CA VAL A 7 -16.39 -6.91 13.46
C VAL A 7 -15.84 -5.79 12.58
N ALA A 8 -15.34 -4.74 13.22
CA ALA A 8 -14.45 -3.80 12.54
C ALA A 8 -13.24 -4.65 12.11
N LEU A 9 -13.24 -5.11 10.85
CA LEU A 9 -12.07 -5.68 10.23
C LEU A 9 -11.00 -4.60 10.35
N LYS A 10 -10.08 -4.77 11.33
CA LYS A 10 -8.87 -3.96 11.39
C LYS A 10 -8.27 -4.02 9.99
N GLN A 11 -8.19 -2.87 9.31
CA GLN A 11 -7.51 -2.78 8.03
C GLN A 11 -6.06 -3.21 8.26
N ALA A 12 -5.76 -4.44 7.88
CA ALA A 12 -4.45 -5.03 8.05
C ALA A 12 -3.51 -4.37 7.04
N LEU A 13 -2.40 -3.83 7.54
CA LEU A 13 -1.36 -3.27 6.70
C LEU A 13 -0.72 -4.40 5.89
N THR A 14 -0.76 -4.28 4.57
CA THR A 14 -0.29 -5.30 3.62
C THR A 14 0.91 -4.78 2.85
N LEU A 15 2.06 -5.43 3.01
CA LEU A 15 3.28 -5.11 2.27
C LEU A 15 3.51 -6.17 1.20
N ILE A 16 3.61 -5.77 -0.06
CA ILE A 16 3.78 -6.66 -1.21
C ILE A 16 5.14 -6.36 -1.85
N PHE A 17 5.97 -7.38 -2.02
CA PHE A 17 7.25 -7.26 -2.70
C PHE A 17 7.14 -7.71 -4.15
N VAL A 18 7.73 -6.95 -5.06
CA VAL A 18 7.78 -7.23 -6.49
C VAL A 18 9.19 -7.04 -7.03
N GLU A 19 9.53 -7.77 -8.08
CA GLU A 19 10.88 -7.76 -8.65
C GLU A 19 11.19 -6.48 -9.44
N THR A 20 10.20 -5.90 -10.11
CA THR A 20 10.42 -4.79 -11.05
C THR A 20 9.55 -3.58 -10.71
N LYS A 21 10.08 -2.38 -11.00
CA LYS A 21 9.36 -1.10 -10.84
C LYS A 21 8.07 -1.06 -11.63
N LYS A 22 8.12 -1.53 -12.89
CA LYS A 22 6.93 -1.66 -13.75
C LYS A 22 5.88 -2.61 -13.16
N GLY A 23 6.31 -3.68 -12.51
CA GLY A 23 5.42 -4.59 -11.79
C GLY A 23 4.77 -3.93 -10.58
N ALA A 24 5.50 -3.08 -9.86
CA ALA A 24 4.96 -2.31 -8.74
C ALA A 24 3.85 -1.37 -9.18
N ASP A 25 4.11 -0.55 -10.20
CA ASP A 25 3.15 0.42 -10.73
C ASP A 25 1.93 -0.28 -11.33
N SER A 26 2.13 -1.38 -12.06
CA SER A 26 1.02 -2.15 -12.65
C SER A 26 0.13 -2.78 -11.58
N LEU A 27 0.72 -3.27 -10.49
CA LEU A 27 -0.01 -3.88 -9.39
C LEU A 27 -0.75 -2.82 -8.56
N GLU A 28 -0.11 -1.69 -8.26
CA GLU A 28 -0.76 -0.56 -7.59
C GLU A 28 -1.97 -0.06 -8.39
N TYR A 29 -1.81 0.16 -9.69
CA TYR A 29 -2.90 0.58 -10.56
C TYR A 29 -4.07 -0.41 -10.53
N TRP A 30 -3.76 -1.71 -10.60
CA TRP A 30 -4.77 -2.76 -10.53
C TRP A 30 -5.49 -2.76 -9.17
N LEU A 31 -4.77 -2.64 -8.06
CA LEU A 31 -5.34 -2.57 -6.72
C LEU A 31 -6.25 -1.34 -6.56
N CYS A 32 -5.77 -0.17 -6.96
CA CYS A 32 -6.53 1.08 -6.92
C CYS A 32 -7.79 0.99 -7.79
N SER A 33 -7.70 0.39 -8.98
CA SER A 33 -8.86 0.17 -9.85
C SER A 33 -9.88 -0.80 -9.27
N ASN A 34 -9.47 -1.71 -8.39
CA ASN A 34 -10.35 -2.63 -7.67
C ASN A 34 -10.88 -2.05 -6.34
N GLY A 35 -10.59 -0.77 -6.05
CA GLY A 35 -11.05 -0.10 -4.83
C GLY A 35 -10.18 -0.37 -3.60
N PHE A 36 -8.98 -0.91 -3.79
CA PHE A 36 -7.99 -1.08 -2.72
C PHE A 36 -6.95 0.03 -2.81
N PRO A 37 -6.92 0.97 -1.84
CA PRO A 37 -5.93 2.04 -1.87
C PRO A 37 -4.54 1.46 -1.64
N ALA A 38 -3.67 1.63 -2.63
CA ALA A 38 -2.29 1.14 -2.61
C ALA A 38 -1.31 2.28 -2.89
N SER A 39 -0.06 2.09 -2.48
CA SER A 39 1.05 2.97 -2.82
C SER A 39 2.28 2.17 -3.19
N THR A 40 3.20 2.74 -3.96
CA THR A 40 4.45 2.09 -4.38
C THR A 40 5.67 2.72 -3.74
N ILE A 41 6.67 1.91 -3.40
CA ILE A 41 8.00 2.35 -2.96
C ILE A 41 9.10 1.63 -3.75
N TYR A 42 10.00 2.40 -4.38
CA TYR A 42 11.12 1.84 -5.13
C TYR A 42 12.30 2.81 -5.21
N GLY A 43 13.45 2.29 -5.66
CA GLY A 43 14.75 2.98 -5.70
C GLY A 43 14.76 4.37 -6.33
N ASP A 44 13.93 4.60 -7.35
CA ASP A 44 13.93 5.85 -8.12
C ASP A 44 13.06 6.96 -7.50
N ARG A 45 12.29 6.65 -6.44
CA ARG A 45 11.54 7.68 -5.69
C ARG A 45 12.49 8.48 -4.81
N SER A 46 12.21 9.78 -4.70
CA SER A 46 12.93 10.65 -3.78
C SER A 46 12.72 10.20 -2.32
N GLN A 47 13.69 10.50 -1.46
CA GLN A 47 13.61 10.16 -0.03
C GLN A 47 12.33 10.71 0.62
N GLN A 48 11.93 11.92 0.25
CA GLN A 48 10.71 12.56 0.75
C GLN A 48 9.44 11.80 0.33
N GLU A 49 9.37 11.31 -0.91
CA GLU A 49 8.25 10.48 -1.37
C GLU A 49 8.21 9.14 -0.64
N ARG A 50 9.37 8.52 -0.38
CA ARG A 50 9.45 7.26 0.39
C ARG A 50 8.92 7.44 1.80
N GLU A 51 9.34 8.50 2.48
CA GLU A 51 8.89 8.84 3.84
C GLU A 51 7.39 9.16 3.87
N HIS A 52 6.89 9.88 2.87
CA HIS A 52 5.46 10.15 2.73
C HIS A 52 4.63 8.88 2.53
N ALA A 53 5.06 7.98 1.64
CA ALA A 53 4.41 6.69 1.41
C ALA A 53 4.43 5.80 2.67
N LEU A 54 5.58 5.73 3.36
CA LEU A 54 5.72 4.99 4.61
C LEU A 54 4.87 5.57 5.75
N SER A 55 4.81 6.90 5.87
CA SER A 55 3.97 7.59 6.85
C SER A 55 2.48 7.31 6.59
N SER A 56 2.06 7.41 5.33
CA SER A 56 0.69 7.13 4.89
C SER A 56 0.29 5.67 5.16
N PHE A 57 1.20 4.73 4.88
CA PHE A 57 1.03 3.31 5.17
C PHE A 57 0.94 3.04 6.67
N LYS A 58 1.85 3.58 7.49
CA LYS A 58 1.84 3.42 8.96
C LYS A 58 0.59 3.98 9.63
N ASN A 59 0.05 5.08 9.10
CA ASN A 59 -1.16 5.71 9.64
C ASN A 59 -2.45 4.94 9.28
N GLY A 60 -2.38 3.98 8.34
CA GLY A 60 -3.41 2.97 8.07
C GLY A 60 -4.78 3.45 7.56
N CYS A 61 -5.06 4.76 7.61
CA CYS A 61 -6.36 5.31 7.21
C CYS A 61 -6.46 5.62 5.72
N GLN A 62 -5.35 5.86 5.02
CA GLN A 62 -5.37 6.30 3.61
C GLN A 62 -4.90 5.24 2.63
N THR A 63 -3.86 4.45 2.97
CA THR A 63 -3.25 3.45 2.07
C THR A 63 -2.82 2.20 2.84
N PRO A 64 -3.71 1.21 3.03
CA PRO A 64 -3.39 -0.01 3.76
C PRO A 64 -2.47 -0.97 2.98
N ILE A 65 -2.22 -0.74 1.69
CA ILE A 65 -1.35 -1.58 0.86
C ILE A 65 -0.13 -0.80 0.39
N LEU A 66 1.06 -1.36 0.59
CA LEU A 66 2.33 -0.83 0.09
C LEU A 66 3.00 -1.87 -0.81
N VAL A 67 3.32 -1.50 -2.04
CA VAL A 67 4.00 -2.34 -3.02
C VAL A 67 5.45 -1.88 -3.15
N ALA A 68 6.40 -2.74 -2.86
CA ALA A 68 7.83 -2.41 -2.80
C ALA A 68 8.64 -3.20 -3.82
N THR A 69 9.61 -2.57 -4.47
CA THR A 69 10.68 -3.30 -5.17
C THR A 69 11.87 -3.53 -4.26
N ASP A 70 12.68 -4.54 -4.57
CA ASP A 70 13.89 -4.87 -3.83
C ASP A 70 14.97 -3.77 -3.98
N VAL A 71 14.83 -2.69 -3.21
CA VAL A 71 15.82 -1.65 -2.93
C VAL A 71 15.48 -1.02 -1.58
N ALA A 72 15.86 -1.71 -0.50
CA ALA A 72 15.97 -1.11 0.83
C ALA A 72 17.14 -1.76 1.58
N ALA A 73 18.36 -1.46 1.12
CA ALA A 73 19.57 -1.48 1.95
C ALA A 73 20.06 -0.03 2.09
#